data_AF-A0A9E1B6W6-F1
#
_entry.id   AF-A0A9E1B6W6-F1
#
_cell.length_a   1.000
_cell.length_b   1.000
_cell.length_c   1.000
_cell.angle_alpha   90.00
_cell.angle_beta   90.00
_cell.angle_gamma   90.00
#
_symmetry.space_group_name_H-M   'P 1'
#
loop_
_entity.id
_entity.type
_entity.pdbx_description
1 polymer ?
#
loop_
_entity_poly.entity_id
_entity_poly.type
_entity_poly.pdbx_seq_one_letter_code
_entity_poly.pdbx_strand_id
1 'polypeptide(L)'
;LEYEYKKTAKILFDEFLAAKFAVLDHAYFVKKSVYRNYGLKQDRFGNILMPLFDINEKFWSLQRIFPNGNKMIGALLSKEQKKNGEKFLAKKRGNFFILSDDMDLYNKNSAKLNIKALSKYNKIYICEGFATAASVHEACKMPVIVGLDVGNLEFIIQDFSARFCNIHIIIAADNDAKKEKESGFNIGKEKAMQIKKKFKNVSVCIPNFNDTEISSGYSDFNDLYNSRGIDEVGRQLEILL
;
A
#
# COMPACT_ATOMS: atom_id res chain seq x y z
N LEU A 1 15.46 -19.03 7.75
CA LEU A 1 14.44 -17.96 7.66
C LEU A 1 13.75 -17.93 6.30
N GLU A 2 14.48 -17.84 5.18
CA GLU A 2 13.85 -17.79 3.85
C GLU A 2 13.01 -19.04 3.52
N TYR A 3 13.47 -20.23 3.93
CA TYR A 3 12.70 -21.48 3.80
C TYR A 3 11.32 -21.37 4.47
N GLU A 4 11.26 -20.86 5.70
CA GLU A 4 9.99 -20.63 6.42
C GLU A 4 9.10 -19.61 5.69
N TYR A 5 9.69 -18.54 5.15
CA TYR A 5 8.93 -17.59 4.32
C TYR A 5 8.35 -18.25 3.08
N LYS A 6 9.10 -19.12 2.38
CA LYS A 6 8.61 -19.85 1.20
C LYS A 6 7.46 -20.79 1.57
N LYS A 7 7.56 -21.48 2.70
CA LYS A 7 6.50 -22.36 3.22
C LYS A 7 5.21 -21.58 3.49
N THR A 8 5.30 -20.48 4.25
CA THR A 8 4.15 -19.60 4.53
C THR A 8 3.59 -18.97 3.25
N ALA A 9 4.45 -18.51 2.34
CA ALA A 9 4.04 -17.90 1.08
C ALA A 9 3.17 -18.84 0.25
N LYS A 10 3.50 -20.14 0.19
CA LYS A 10 2.69 -21.13 -0.52
C LYS A 10 1.27 -21.23 0.06
N ILE A 11 1.16 -21.36 1.39
CA ILE A 11 -0.14 -21.45 2.09
C ILE A 11 -0.99 -20.21 1.80
N LEU A 12 -0.39 -19.03 1.92
CA LEU A 12 -1.07 -17.76 1.68
C LEU A 12 -1.47 -17.56 0.21
N PHE A 13 -0.67 -18.06 -0.72
CA PHE A 13 -0.98 -17.98 -2.14
C PHE A 13 -2.15 -18.89 -2.51
N ASP A 14 -2.14 -20.13 -2.02
CA ASP A 14 -3.23 -21.09 -2.24
C ASP A 14 -4.55 -20.55 -1.65
N GLU A 15 -4.50 -19.97 -0.45
CA GLU A 15 -5.63 -19.26 0.15
C GLU A 15 -6.11 -18.10 -0.72
N PHE A 16 -5.20 -17.24 -1.18
CA PHE A 16 -5.55 -16.11 -2.02
C PHE A 16 -6.22 -16.58 -3.33
N LEU A 17 -5.69 -17.61 -3.98
CA LEU A 17 -6.29 -18.13 -5.22
C LEU A 17 -7.69 -18.71 -4.99
N ALA A 18 -7.91 -19.41 -3.88
CA ALA A 18 -9.21 -19.97 -3.52
C ALA A 18 -10.25 -18.91 -3.09
N ALA A 19 -9.79 -17.75 -2.61
CA ALA A 19 -10.67 -16.66 -2.17
C ALA A 19 -11.41 -15.99 -3.35
N LYS A 20 -12.59 -15.43 -3.04
CA LYS A 20 -13.38 -14.61 -3.97
C LYS A 20 -12.90 -13.16 -3.92
N PHE A 21 -13.17 -12.39 -4.97
CA PHE A 21 -12.93 -10.94 -4.94
C PHE A 21 -13.68 -10.29 -3.78
N ALA A 22 -13.04 -9.29 -3.16
CA ALA A 22 -13.65 -8.54 -2.07
C ALA A 22 -14.86 -7.76 -2.58
N VAL A 23 -15.96 -7.88 -1.83
CA VAL A 23 -17.20 -7.14 -2.08
C VAL A 23 -17.06 -5.68 -1.64
N LEU A 24 -17.69 -4.77 -2.38
CA LEU A 24 -17.53 -3.31 -2.17
C LEU A 24 -18.29 -2.79 -0.93
N ASP A 25 -19.27 -3.54 -0.43
CA ASP A 25 -19.98 -3.25 0.82
C ASP A 25 -19.19 -3.69 2.07
N HIS A 26 -17.97 -4.20 1.91
CA HIS A 26 -17.10 -4.50 3.04
C HIS A 26 -16.85 -3.25 3.90
N ALA A 27 -16.99 -3.40 5.23
CA ALA A 27 -16.94 -2.30 6.19
C ALA A 27 -15.72 -1.38 6.06
N TYR A 28 -14.53 -1.93 5.77
CA TYR A 28 -13.33 -1.13 5.54
C TYR A 28 -13.42 -0.27 4.28
N PHE A 29 -13.95 -0.79 3.17
CA PHE A 29 -14.09 -0.04 1.93
C PHE A 29 -15.11 1.08 2.08
N VAL A 30 -16.25 0.80 2.72
CA VAL A 30 -17.27 1.82 3.04
C VAL A 30 -16.68 2.91 3.93
N LYS A 31 -16.00 2.53 5.03
CA LYS A 31 -15.38 3.48 5.96
C LYS A 31 -14.31 4.35 5.31
N LYS A 32 -13.58 3.82 4.33
CA LYS A 32 -12.51 4.53 3.63
C LYS A 32 -12.95 5.09 2.28
N SER A 33 -14.25 5.05 1.95
CA SER A 33 -14.76 5.55 0.66
C SER A 33 -14.01 4.97 -0.54
N VAL A 34 -13.68 3.68 -0.48
CA VAL A 34 -13.01 2.95 -1.57
C VAL A 34 -14.05 2.23 -2.42
N TYR A 35 -14.20 2.64 -3.67
CA TYR A 35 -15.29 2.19 -4.55
C TYR A 35 -14.90 1.06 -5.52
N ARG A 36 -13.67 0.55 -5.43
CA ARG A 36 -13.15 -0.52 -6.28
C ARG A 36 -12.32 -1.49 -5.45
N ASN A 37 -12.32 -2.77 -5.81
CA ASN A 37 -11.57 -3.77 -5.06
C ASN A 37 -10.11 -3.91 -5.50
N TYR A 38 -9.70 -3.35 -6.64
CA TYR A 38 -8.33 -3.44 -7.20
C TYR A 38 -7.73 -4.85 -7.28
N GLY A 39 -8.56 -5.89 -7.36
CA GLY A 39 -8.09 -7.28 -7.33
C GLY A 39 -7.82 -7.83 -5.93
N LEU A 40 -8.14 -7.07 -4.88
CA LEU A 40 -8.18 -7.58 -3.52
C LEU A 40 -9.26 -8.66 -3.40
N LYS A 41 -8.96 -9.67 -2.59
CA LYS A 41 -9.85 -10.80 -2.33
C LYS A 41 -10.33 -10.79 -0.89
N GLN A 42 -11.24 -11.67 -0.53
CA GLN A 42 -11.76 -11.76 0.82
C GLN A 42 -11.81 -13.22 1.30
N ASP A 43 -11.30 -13.46 2.50
CA ASP A 43 -11.38 -14.77 3.13
C ASP A 43 -12.80 -15.06 3.67
N ARG A 44 -13.04 -16.30 4.07
CA ARG A 44 -14.33 -16.75 4.62
C ARG A 44 -14.73 -16.07 5.95
N PHE A 45 -13.81 -15.39 6.61
CA PHE A 45 -14.07 -14.65 7.85
C PHE A 45 -14.37 -13.18 7.58
N GLY A 46 -14.43 -12.79 6.30
CA GLY A 46 -14.73 -11.44 5.88
C GLY A 46 -13.51 -10.53 5.83
N ASN A 47 -12.28 -11.03 6.02
CA ASN A 47 -11.09 -10.17 5.95
C ASN A 47 -10.67 -9.96 4.51
N ILE A 48 -10.35 -8.72 4.15
CA ILE A 48 -9.73 -8.41 2.86
C ILE A 48 -8.30 -8.95 2.83
N LEU A 49 -7.91 -9.55 1.71
CA LEU A 49 -6.58 -10.08 1.41
C LEU A 49 -5.93 -9.23 0.33
N MET A 50 -4.78 -8.62 0.65
CA MET A 50 -3.95 -7.86 -0.29
C MET A 50 -2.63 -8.59 -0.54
N PRO A 51 -2.38 -9.10 -1.76
CA PRO A 51 -1.20 -9.90 -2.05
C PRO A 51 0.06 -9.03 -2.06
N LEU A 52 1.17 -9.58 -1.55
CA LEU A 52 2.44 -8.87 -1.42
C LEU A 52 3.53 -9.58 -2.21
N PHE A 53 4.16 -8.81 -3.09
CA PHE A 53 5.19 -9.25 -4.02
C PHE A 53 6.51 -8.54 -3.74
N ASP A 54 7.64 -9.13 -4.12
CA ASP A 54 8.90 -8.40 -4.21
C ASP A 54 9.13 -7.83 -5.62
N ILE A 55 10.24 -7.11 -5.80
CA ILE A 55 10.64 -6.51 -7.08
C ILE A 55 10.88 -7.55 -8.19
N ASN A 56 11.05 -8.82 -7.82
CA ASN A 56 11.21 -9.95 -8.74
C ASN A 56 9.89 -10.66 -9.01
N GLU A 57 8.75 -9.99 -8.77
CA GLU A 57 7.39 -10.43 -9.06
C GLU A 57 6.94 -11.64 -8.22
N LYS A 58 7.73 -12.04 -7.21
CA LYS A 58 7.44 -13.22 -6.42
C LYS A 58 6.46 -12.89 -5.31
N PHE A 59 5.35 -13.64 -5.24
CA PHE A 59 4.44 -13.61 -4.10
C PHE A 59 5.13 -14.17 -2.86
N TRP A 60 5.05 -13.43 -1.76
CA TRP A 60 5.70 -13.79 -0.50
C TRP A 60 4.76 -13.78 0.71
N SER A 61 3.70 -12.97 0.66
CA SER A 61 2.77 -12.83 1.77
C SER A 61 1.50 -12.12 1.29
N LEU A 62 0.59 -11.86 2.22
CA LEU A 62 -0.51 -10.93 2.06
C LEU A 62 -0.66 -10.06 3.31
N GLN A 63 -1.20 -8.86 3.15
CA GLN A 63 -1.76 -8.10 4.26
C GLN A 63 -3.26 -8.41 4.35
N ARG A 64 -3.71 -8.75 5.55
CA ARG A 64 -5.12 -8.86 5.91
C ARG A 64 -5.61 -7.54 6.46
N ILE A 65 -6.78 -7.11 6.01
CA ILE A 65 -7.50 -5.98 6.57
C ILE A 65 -8.81 -6.53 7.13
N PHE A 66 -8.95 -6.47 8.46
CA PHE A 66 -10.14 -6.94 9.17
C PHE A 66 -11.31 -5.95 8.95
N PRO A 67 -12.56 -6.37 9.16
CA PRO A 67 -13.72 -5.47 9.04
C PRO A 67 -13.64 -4.20 9.89
N ASN A 68 -12.98 -4.27 11.07
CA ASN A 68 -12.76 -3.12 11.94
C ASN A 68 -11.64 -2.17 11.45
N GLY A 69 -10.94 -2.52 10.38
CA GLY A 69 -9.82 -1.76 9.80
C GLY A 69 -8.44 -2.09 10.37
N ASN A 70 -8.35 -2.98 11.37
CA ASN A 70 -7.07 -3.50 11.82
C ASN A 70 -6.37 -4.23 10.69
N LYS A 71 -5.03 -4.27 10.72
CA LYS A 71 -4.23 -4.91 9.69
C LYS A 71 -3.29 -5.93 10.31
N MET A 72 -3.05 -7.02 9.61
CA MET A 72 -2.06 -8.04 9.98
C MET A 72 -1.37 -8.53 8.70
N ILE A 73 -0.08 -8.83 8.77
CA ILE A 73 0.62 -9.47 7.65
C ILE A 73 0.72 -10.97 7.93
N GLY A 74 0.39 -11.80 6.94
CA GLY A 74 0.56 -13.24 7.01
C GLY A 74 -0.71 -14.03 7.32
N ALA A 75 -0.54 -15.20 7.93
CA ALA A 75 -1.57 -16.21 8.08
C ALA A 75 -2.31 -16.12 9.43
N LEU A 76 -3.60 -16.45 9.43
CA LEU A 76 -4.34 -16.71 10.66
C LEU A 76 -4.05 -18.13 11.14
N LEU A 77 -3.66 -18.27 12.39
CA LEU A 77 -3.44 -19.57 13.03
C LEU A 77 -4.73 -20.07 13.68
N SER A 78 -5.04 -21.36 13.51
CA SER A 78 -6.10 -22.03 14.25
C SER A 78 -5.79 -22.08 15.75
N LYS A 79 -6.79 -22.37 16.59
CA LYS A 79 -6.58 -22.53 18.04
C LYS A 79 -5.58 -23.64 18.36
N GLU A 80 -5.64 -24.74 17.60
CA GLU A 80 -4.72 -25.87 17.74
C GLU A 80 -3.30 -25.49 17.36
N GLN A 81 -3.12 -24.82 16.22
CA GLN A 81 -1.80 -24.34 15.77
C GLN A 81 -1.17 -23.40 16.80
N LYS A 82 -1.97 -22.49 17.38
CA LYS A 82 -1.51 -21.61 18.47
C LYS A 82 -1.10 -22.41 19.71
N LYS A 83 -1.88 -23.42 20.10
CA LYS A 83 -1.58 -24.30 21.25
C LYS A 83 -0.30 -25.10 21.02
N ASN A 84 -0.04 -25.51 19.78
CA ASN A 84 1.16 -26.24 19.37
C ASN A 84 2.38 -25.31 19.16
N GLY A 85 2.23 -24.00 19.37
CA GLY A 85 3.32 -23.04 19.20
C GLY A 85 3.76 -22.85 17.75
N GLU A 86 2.93 -23.22 16.77
CA GLU A 86 3.22 -23.03 15.35
C GLU A 86 3.39 -21.55 15.01
N LYS A 87 4.29 -21.26 14.08
CA LYS A 87 4.56 -19.91 13.60
C LYS A 87 4.59 -19.90 12.07
N PHE A 88 3.77 -19.04 11.48
CA PHE A 88 3.81 -18.75 10.04
C PHE A 88 4.47 -17.40 9.82
N LEU A 89 5.78 -17.44 9.61
CA LEU A 89 6.58 -16.25 9.35
C LEU A 89 6.24 -15.71 7.97
N ALA A 90 5.89 -14.43 7.91
CA ALA A 90 5.51 -13.73 6.70
C ALA A 90 6.55 -12.67 6.34
N LYS A 91 7.04 -12.67 5.11
CA LYS A 91 8.02 -11.69 4.64
C LYS A 91 7.30 -10.36 4.36
N LYS A 92 7.71 -9.30 5.07
CA LYS A 92 7.24 -7.92 4.85
C LYS A 92 8.27 -7.07 4.10
N ARG A 93 9.53 -7.10 4.54
CA ARG A 93 10.61 -6.23 4.07
C ARG A 93 10.77 -6.31 2.54
N GLY A 94 10.68 -5.17 1.87
CA GLY A 94 10.82 -5.02 0.42
C GLY A 94 9.61 -5.54 -0.38
N ASN A 95 8.60 -6.08 0.31
CA ASN A 95 7.39 -6.56 -0.36
C ASN A 95 6.31 -5.47 -0.38
N PHE A 96 5.52 -5.44 -1.44
CA PHE A 96 4.55 -4.40 -1.74
C PHE A 96 3.33 -4.94 -2.49
N PHE A 97 2.30 -4.11 -2.61
CA PHE A 97 1.18 -4.31 -3.54
C PHE A 97 1.17 -3.19 -4.59
N ILE A 98 0.59 -3.42 -5.77
CA ILE A 98 0.44 -2.40 -6.82
C ILE A 98 -1.04 -2.24 -7.17
N LEU A 99 -1.54 -1.01 -7.10
CA LEU A 99 -2.81 -0.60 -7.70
C LEU A 99 -2.53 -0.15 -9.13
N SER A 100 -3.23 -0.77 -10.08
CA SER A 100 -3.19 -0.40 -11.49
C SER A 100 -4.44 -0.89 -12.22
N ASP A 101 -4.77 -0.16 -13.29
CA ASP A 101 -5.74 -0.56 -14.30
C ASP A 101 -5.10 -1.24 -15.52
N ASP A 102 -3.76 -1.21 -15.61
CA ASP A 102 -3.01 -1.97 -16.62
C ASP A 102 -2.96 -3.47 -16.24
N MET A 103 -3.72 -4.26 -16.99
CA MET A 103 -3.78 -5.72 -16.84
C MET A 103 -2.48 -6.42 -17.26
N ASP A 104 -1.62 -5.77 -18.06
CA ASP A 104 -0.27 -6.27 -18.36
C ASP A 104 0.66 -6.12 -17.16
N LEU A 105 0.38 -5.19 -16.25
CA LEU A 105 1.18 -4.95 -15.05
C LEU A 105 0.76 -5.87 -13.90
N TYR A 106 -0.55 -5.95 -13.63
CA TYR A 106 -1.08 -6.81 -12.57
C TYR A 106 -2.31 -7.60 -13.03
N ASN A 107 -2.13 -8.91 -13.19
CA ASN A 107 -3.22 -9.82 -13.46
C ASN A 107 -3.93 -10.21 -12.16
N LYS A 108 -5.05 -9.53 -11.89
CA LYS A 108 -5.88 -9.67 -10.68
C LYS A 108 -6.42 -11.09 -10.47
N ASN A 109 -6.66 -11.85 -11.54
CA ASN A 109 -7.21 -13.22 -11.46
C ASN A 109 -6.17 -14.25 -11.00
N SER A 110 -4.96 -14.15 -11.53
CA SER A 110 -3.87 -15.10 -11.25
C SER A 110 -2.87 -14.61 -10.20
N ALA A 111 -3.06 -13.38 -9.68
CA ALA A 111 -2.14 -12.72 -8.78
C ALA A 111 -0.70 -12.71 -9.31
N LYS A 112 -0.54 -12.37 -10.60
CA LYS A 112 0.77 -12.27 -11.25
C LYS A 112 1.11 -10.83 -11.56
N LEU A 113 2.32 -10.42 -11.20
CA LEU A 113 2.91 -9.15 -11.62
C LEU A 113 3.80 -9.37 -12.84
N ASN A 114 3.87 -8.34 -13.68
CA ASN A 114 4.89 -8.17 -14.70
C ASN A 114 5.45 -6.76 -14.54
N ILE A 115 6.47 -6.63 -13.70
CA ILE A 115 6.99 -5.33 -13.26
C ILE A 115 7.63 -4.57 -14.42
N LYS A 116 8.07 -5.27 -15.48
CA LYS A 116 8.58 -4.64 -16.71
C LYS A 116 7.54 -3.77 -17.41
N ALA A 117 6.24 -4.03 -17.22
CA ALA A 117 5.19 -3.16 -17.75
C ALA A 117 5.26 -1.73 -17.17
N LEU A 118 5.92 -1.53 -16.03
CA LEU A 118 6.15 -0.20 -15.48
C LEU A 118 7.00 0.69 -16.39
N SER A 119 7.81 0.12 -17.30
CA SER A 119 8.61 0.91 -18.25
C SER A 119 7.76 1.74 -19.23
N LYS A 120 6.45 1.50 -19.32
CA LYS A 120 5.50 2.35 -20.05
C LYS A 120 5.24 3.70 -19.37
N TYR A 121 5.55 3.81 -18.08
CA TYR A 121 5.29 4.99 -17.26
C TYR A 121 6.59 5.73 -16.95
N ASN A 122 6.56 7.06 -17.01
CA ASN A 122 7.68 7.90 -16.61
C ASN A 122 7.68 8.21 -15.10
N LYS A 123 6.55 7.98 -14.41
CA LYS A 123 6.41 8.18 -12.97
C LYS A 123 5.48 7.14 -12.35
N ILE A 124 5.71 6.87 -11.08
CA ILE A 124 4.82 6.05 -10.23
C ILE A 124 4.68 6.71 -8.87
N TYR A 125 3.61 6.38 -8.14
CA TYR A 125 3.44 6.82 -6.77
C TYR A 125 3.68 5.68 -5.79
N ILE A 126 4.09 6.00 -4.57
CA ILE A 126 4.17 5.06 -3.46
C ILE A 126 3.52 5.67 -2.21
N CYS A 127 2.67 4.90 -1.54
CA CYS A 127 1.98 5.29 -0.32
C CYS A 127 2.23 4.24 0.78
N GLU A 128 2.02 4.60 2.05
CA GLU A 128 2.03 3.63 3.15
C GLU A 128 0.80 2.70 3.08
N GLY A 129 -0.39 3.30 3.09
CA GLY A 129 -1.66 2.60 3.20
C GLY A 129 -2.37 2.35 1.88
N PHE A 130 -3.18 1.28 1.83
CA PHE A 130 -4.00 0.96 0.67
C PHE A 130 -5.06 2.02 0.35
N ALA A 131 -5.79 2.56 1.33
CA ALA A 131 -6.82 3.57 1.08
C ALA A 131 -6.25 4.88 0.49
N THR A 132 -5.12 5.33 1.03
CA THR A 132 -4.32 6.44 0.48
C THR A 132 -3.91 6.15 -0.95
N ALA A 133 -3.37 4.95 -1.22
CA ALA A 133 -2.98 4.55 -2.55
C ALA A 133 -4.16 4.48 -3.54
N ALA A 134 -5.33 4.04 -3.10
CA ALA A 134 -6.55 4.04 -3.91
C ALA A 134 -6.96 5.47 -4.28
N SER A 135 -6.96 6.39 -3.31
CA SER A 135 -7.30 7.80 -3.55
C SER A 135 -6.31 8.47 -4.52
N VAL A 136 -5.01 8.23 -4.34
CA VAL A 136 -3.96 8.72 -5.25
C VAL A 136 -4.12 8.12 -6.65
N HIS A 137 -4.36 6.81 -6.75
CA HIS A 137 -4.56 6.13 -8.03
C HIS A 137 -5.79 6.66 -8.76
N GLU A 138 -6.91 6.87 -8.05
CA GLU A 138 -8.12 7.40 -8.65
C GLU A 138 -7.95 8.82 -9.17
N ALA A 139 -7.13 9.64 -8.49
CA ALA A 139 -6.87 11.02 -8.90
C ALA A 139 -5.95 11.11 -10.11
N CYS A 140 -4.84 10.36 -10.14
CA CYS A 140 -3.81 10.53 -11.17
C CYS A 140 -3.82 9.44 -12.26
N LYS A 141 -4.56 8.35 -12.08
CA LYS A 141 -4.62 7.17 -12.96
C LYS A 141 -3.25 6.52 -13.25
N MET A 142 -2.25 6.77 -12.41
CA MET A 142 -0.92 6.17 -12.49
C MET A 142 -0.79 4.96 -11.58
N PRO A 143 0.11 3.99 -11.85
CA PRO A 143 0.38 2.90 -10.92
C PRO A 143 0.81 3.43 -9.54
N VAL A 144 0.22 2.86 -8.49
CA VAL A 144 0.53 3.23 -7.10
C VAL A 144 0.96 2.01 -6.31
N ILE A 145 2.13 2.08 -5.71
CA ILE A 145 2.69 1.04 -4.85
C ILE A 145 2.21 1.26 -3.41
N VAL A 146 1.74 0.20 -2.75
CA VAL A 146 1.43 0.18 -1.32
C VAL A 146 2.59 -0.42 -0.56
N GLY A 147 3.21 0.38 0.30
CA GLY A 147 4.41 0.05 1.04
C GLY A 147 4.19 -0.49 2.45
N LEU A 148 2.95 -0.55 2.94
CA LEU A 148 2.50 -1.14 4.22
C LEU A 148 2.80 -0.31 5.46
N ASP A 149 4.03 0.17 5.62
CA ASP A 149 4.46 1.06 6.69
C ASP A 149 5.69 1.89 6.29
N VAL A 150 5.87 3.02 6.95
CA VAL A 150 7.01 3.94 6.81
C VAL A 150 8.39 3.27 6.88
N GLY A 151 8.53 2.18 7.66
CA GLY A 151 9.77 1.42 7.80
C GLY A 151 10.10 0.56 6.60
N ASN A 152 9.11 0.21 5.78
CA ASN A 152 9.26 -0.65 4.60
C ASN A 152 9.48 0.15 3.30
N LEU A 153 9.06 1.42 3.25
CA LEU A 153 9.15 2.29 2.06
C LEU A 153 10.57 2.37 1.49
N GLU A 154 11.57 2.54 2.35
CA GLU A 154 12.96 2.70 1.91
C GLU A 154 13.48 1.47 1.19
N PHE A 155 13.11 0.26 1.64
CA PHE A 155 13.54 -0.98 0.97
C PHE A 155 12.90 -1.14 -0.41
N ILE A 156 11.61 -0.82 -0.52
CA ILE A 156 10.91 -0.84 -1.80
C ILE A 156 11.55 0.17 -2.74
N ILE A 157 11.74 1.42 -2.31
CA ILE A 157 12.29 2.48 -3.15
C ILE A 157 13.73 2.15 -3.57
N GLN A 158 14.54 1.57 -2.69
CA GLN A 158 15.87 1.09 -3.06
C GLN A 158 15.81 0.06 -4.20
N ASP A 159 14.93 -0.95 -4.08
CA ASP A 159 14.78 -1.99 -5.09
C ASP A 159 14.26 -1.43 -6.42
N PHE A 160 13.27 -0.52 -6.38
CA PHE A 160 12.72 0.13 -7.56
C PHE A 160 13.71 1.07 -8.25
N SER A 161 14.41 1.94 -7.50
CA SER A 161 15.43 2.83 -8.06
C SER A 161 16.62 2.07 -8.65
N ALA A 162 16.98 0.91 -8.09
CA ALA A 162 18.00 0.04 -8.69
C ALA A 162 17.51 -0.65 -9.97
N ARG A 163 16.23 -1.00 -10.05
CA ARG A 163 15.65 -1.72 -11.19
C ARG A 163 15.24 -0.82 -12.36
N PHE A 164 14.79 0.40 -12.06
CA PHE A 164 14.20 1.35 -13.00
C PHE A 164 14.88 2.71 -12.90
N CYS A 165 15.86 2.96 -13.78
CA CYS A 165 16.58 4.24 -13.82
C CYS A 165 15.78 5.39 -14.47
N ASN A 166 14.74 5.06 -15.25
CA ASN A 166 13.95 6.02 -16.03
C ASN A 166 12.59 6.36 -15.40
N ILE A 167 12.26 5.77 -14.25
CA ILE A 167 11.00 6.01 -13.56
C ILE A 167 11.24 6.96 -12.38
N HIS A 168 10.46 8.04 -12.34
CA HIS A 168 10.41 8.95 -11.20
C HIS A 168 9.44 8.41 -10.13
N ILE A 169 9.87 8.31 -8.88
CA ILE A 169 9.04 7.79 -7.79
C ILE A 169 8.56 8.96 -6.93
N ILE A 170 7.25 9.08 -6.76
CA ILE A 170 6.66 10.10 -5.89
C ILE A 170 6.10 9.43 -4.64
N ILE A 171 6.68 9.74 -3.48
CA ILE A 171 6.13 9.31 -2.19
C ILE A 171 4.96 10.23 -1.86
N ALA A 172 3.73 9.72 -1.88
CA ALA A 172 2.57 10.39 -1.31
C ALA A 172 2.54 10.04 0.18
N ALA A 173 3.16 10.88 0.99
CA ALA A 173 3.41 10.65 2.41
C ALA A 173 2.25 11.12 3.28
N ASP A 174 2.06 10.44 4.41
CA ASP A 174 1.14 10.88 5.46
C ASP A 174 1.67 12.17 6.11
N ASN A 175 0.74 13.03 6.51
CA ASN A 175 0.95 14.31 7.15
C ASN A 175 0.27 14.33 8.52
N ASP A 176 0.89 13.71 9.53
CA ASP A 176 0.38 13.73 10.90
C ASP A 176 0.57 15.10 11.59
N ALA A 177 0.11 16.18 10.95
CA ALA A 177 0.33 17.56 11.37
C ALA A 177 -0.21 17.86 12.78
N LYS A 178 -1.29 17.18 13.20
CA LYS A 178 -1.80 17.28 14.58
C LYS A 178 -0.77 16.77 15.58
N LYS A 179 -0.23 15.57 15.33
CA LYS A 179 0.82 14.96 16.16
C LYS A 179 2.11 15.77 16.11
N GLU A 180 2.43 16.38 14.97
CA GLU A 180 3.56 17.29 14.83
C GLU A 180 3.39 18.52 15.73
N LYS A 181 2.19 19.11 15.79
CA LYS A 181 1.88 20.23 16.70
C LYS A 181 1.97 19.83 18.18
N GLU A 182 1.56 18.61 18.53
CA GLU A 182 1.53 18.13 19.92
C GLU A 182 2.89 17.61 20.43
N SER A 183 3.64 16.91 19.58
CA SER A 183 4.86 16.18 19.96
C SER A 183 6.14 16.66 19.28
N GLY A 184 6.03 17.51 18.27
CA GLY A 184 7.15 18.00 17.46
C GLY A 184 7.63 17.03 16.36
N PHE A 185 6.99 15.87 16.21
CA PHE A 185 7.45 14.82 15.28
C PHE A 185 6.38 14.41 14.28
N ASN A 186 6.80 14.25 13.02
CA ASN A 186 5.96 13.75 11.92
C ASN A 186 6.73 12.64 11.18
N ILE A 187 6.58 11.40 11.67
CA ILE A 187 7.41 10.27 11.22
C ILE A 187 7.25 9.97 9.73
N GLY A 188 6.03 10.10 9.18
CA GLY A 188 5.75 9.90 7.76
C GLY A 188 6.49 10.91 6.89
N LYS A 189 6.29 12.20 7.18
CA LYS A 189 6.98 13.32 6.51
C LYS A 189 8.50 13.24 6.64
N GLU A 190 9.02 13.04 7.85
CA GLU A 190 10.46 12.98 8.10
C GLU A 190 11.13 11.83 7.34
N LYS A 191 10.55 10.62 7.39
CA LYS A 191 11.10 9.47 6.66
C LYS A 191 11.02 9.67 5.15
N ALA A 192 9.90 10.19 4.63
CA ALA A 192 9.77 10.48 3.21
C ALA A 192 10.85 11.49 2.75
N MET A 193 11.10 12.54 3.54
CA MET A 193 12.15 13.52 3.26
C MET A 193 13.57 12.94 3.38
N GLN A 194 13.81 12.01 4.31
CA GLN A 194 15.07 11.27 4.39
C GLN A 194 15.30 10.41 3.14
N ILE A 195 14.27 9.70 2.67
CA ILE A 195 14.35 8.88 1.46
C ILE A 195 14.61 9.77 0.23
N LYS A 196 13.90 10.89 0.09
CA LYS A 196 14.14 11.89 -0.97
C LYS A 196 15.59 12.33 -1.05
N LYS A 197 16.25 12.55 0.10
CA LYS A 197 17.67 12.93 0.15
C LYS A 197 18.61 11.81 -0.32
N LYS A 198 18.20 10.54 -0.21
CA LYS A 198 19.02 9.38 -0.58
C LYS A 198 18.91 9.00 -2.06
N PHE A 199 17.77 9.26 -2.70
CA PHE A 199 17.49 8.81 -4.06
C PHE A 199 17.16 9.98 -4.99
N LYS A 200 17.93 10.14 -6.07
CA LYS A 200 17.83 11.29 -6.99
C LYS A 200 16.52 11.32 -7.78
N ASN A 201 15.95 10.16 -8.08
CA ASN A 201 14.70 10.01 -8.83
C ASN A 201 13.46 9.98 -7.93
N VAL A 202 13.54 10.54 -6.71
CA VAL A 202 12.46 10.50 -5.73
C VAL A 202 11.99 11.91 -5.38
N SER A 203 10.68 12.10 -5.36
CA SER A 203 10.01 13.29 -4.84
C SER A 203 9.00 12.92 -3.76
N VAL A 204 8.56 13.91 -2.99
CA VAL A 204 7.62 13.72 -1.88
C VAL A 204 6.46 14.68 -2.06
N CYS A 205 5.25 14.13 -2.01
CA CYS A 205 4.00 14.85 -1.92
C CYS A 205 3.41 14.66 -0.54
N ILE A 206 2.95 15.75 0.07
CA ILE A 206 2.36 15.76 1.40
C ILE A 206 1.02 16.47 1.26
N PRO A 207 -0.09 15.87 1.70
CA PRO A 207 -1.39 16.52 1.63
C PRO A 207 -1.41 17.76 2.52
N ASN A 208 -1.94 18.86 1.98
CA ASN A 208 -2.10 20.12 2.67
C ASN A 208 -3.52 20.25 3.22
N PHE A 209 -3.62 20.45 4.53
CA PHE A 209 -4.85 20.57 5.29
C PHE A 209 -4.96 21.95 5.93
N ASN A 210 -6.18 22.45 6.09
CA ASN A 210 -6.44 23.65 6.88
C ASN A 210 -6.47 23.32 8.38
N ASP A 211 -6.50 24.34 9.25
CA ASP A 211 -6.44 24.11 10.70
C ASP A 211 -7.63 23.30 11.24
N THR A 212 -8.82 23.42 10.65
CA THR A 212 -10.00 22.63 11.04
C THR A 212 -9.77 21.15 10.75
N GLU A 213 -9.32 20.80 9.55
CA GLU A 213 -9.03 19.42 9.14
C GLU A 213 -7.89 18.81 9.98
N ILE A 214 -6.82 19.58 10.23
CA ILE A 214 -5.73 19.15 11.12
C ILE A 214 -6.27 18.85 12.52
N SER A 215 -7.14 19.72 13.06
CA SER A 215 -7.72 19.53 14.39
C SER A 215 -8.60 18.28 14.47
N SER A 216 -9.32 17.98 13.38
CA SER A 216 -10.09 16.75 13.16
C SER A 216 -9.25 15.50 12.91
N GLY A 217 -7.92 15.64 12.80
CA GLY A 217 -6.98 14.54 12.68
C GLY A 217 -6.78 14.02 11.26
N TYR A 218 -7.10 14.83 10.23
CA TYR A 218 -6.81 14.44 8.85
C TYR A 218 -5.30 14.42 8.62
N SER A 219 -4.83 13.35 7.98
CA SER A 219 -3.40 13.16 7.77
C SER A 219 -3.02 12.63 6.40
N ASP A 220 -3.88 11.91 5.68
CA ASP A 220 -3.50 11.25 4.43
C ASP A 220 -4.31 11.74 3.20
N PHE A 221 -3.88 11.39 1.99
CA PHE A 221 -4.62 11.75 0.77
C PHE A 221 -6.03 11.14 0.69
N ASN A 222 -6.32 10.09 1.46
CA ASN A 222 -7.66 9.56 1.55
C ASN A 222 -8.57 10.45 2.41
N ASP A 223 -8.06 11.04 3.49
CA ASP A 223 -8.79 12.06 4.25
C ASP A 223 -9.02 13.32 3.39
N LEU A 224 -8.03 13.74 2.60
CA LEU A 224 -8.18 14.84 1.63
C LEU A 224 -9.26 14.54 0.59
N TYR A 225 -9.31 13.31 0.07
CA TYR A 225 -10.37 12.88 -0.83
C TYR A 225 -11.75 13.00 -0.17
N ASN A 226 -11.87 12.51 1.06
CA ASN A 226 -13.14 12.55 1.80
C ASN A 226 -13.58 13.98 2.16
N SER A 227 -12.64 14.91 2.35
CA SER A 227 -12.93 16.27 2.78
C SER A 227 -13.18 17.24 1.63
N ARG A 228 -12.42 17.12 0.54
CA ARG A 228 -12.39 18.10 -0.56
C ARG A 228 -12.61 17.51 -1.95
N GLY A 229 -12.77 16.19 -2.07
CA GLY A 229 -13.02 15.51 -3.33
C GLY A 229 -11.77 15.13 -4.13
N ILE A 230 -11.97 14.35 -5.19
CA ILE A 230 -10.87 13.74 -5.95
C ILE A 230 -10.07 14.75 -6.76
N ASP A 231 -10.71 15.82 -7.22
CA ASP A 231 -10.08 16.88 -8.00
C ASP A 231 -9.02 17.62 -7.19
N GLU A 232 -9.28 17.84 -5.89
CA GLU A 232 -8.32 18.46 -4.98
C GLU A 232 -7.12 17.55 -4.72
N VAL A 233 -7.32 16.24 -4.62
CA VAL A 233 -6.22 15.26 -4.55
C VAL A 233 -5.36 15.37 -5.80
N GLY A 234 -5.98 15.38 -6.99
CA GLY A 234 -5.28 15.55 -8.28
C GLY A 234 -4.46 16.84 -8.30
N ARG A 235 -5.08 17.98 -7.96
CA ARG A 235 -4.42 19.28 -7.92
C ARG A 235 -3.18 19.29 -7.02
N GLN A 236 -3.27 18.70 -5.82
CA GLN A 236 -2.13 18.66 -4.91
C GLN A 236 -1.01 17.72 -5.39
N LEU A 237 -1.35 16.62 -6.06
CA LEU A 237 -0.37 15.70 -6.65
C LEU A 237 0.35 16.31 -7.86
N GLU A 238 -0.28 17.24 -8.58
CA GLU A 238 0.28 17.93 -9.75
C GLU A 238 1.25 19.06 -9.40
N ILE A 239 1.13 19.70 -8.23
CA ILE A 239 2.01 20.79 -7.77
C ILE A 239 3.50 20.37 -7.66
N LEU A 240 3.80 19.07 -7.81
CA LEU A 240 5.16 18.53 -7.83
C LEU A 240 5.79 18.36 -9.22
N LEU A 241 5.06 18.67 -10.29
CA LEU A 241 5.56 18.71 -11.66
C LEU A 241 6.08 20.10 -12.02
#